data_AF-A0A6I3K8M4-F1
#
_entry.id   AF-A0A6I3K8M4-F1
#
_cell.length_a   1.000
_cell.length_b   1.000
_cell.length_c   1.000
_cell.angle_alpha   90.00
_cell.angle_beta   90.00
_cell.angle_gamma   90.00
#
_symmetry.space_group_name_H-M   'P 1'
#
loop_
_entity.id
_entity.type
_entity.pdbx_description
1 polymer ?
#
loop_
_entity_poly.entity_id
_entity_poly.type
_entity_poly.pdbx_seq_one_letter_code
_entity_poly.pdbx_strand_id
1 'polypeptide(L)'
;MDNPSPAQVQLSQWFSSARMSRYADHPSPETLYLWNTHLTKTYLADIEHLEVLLRNSIHNALTGRYGERWFDDDRIPFNDAAKKNIRKAKNRAGKKDAPLGKIIAELSFDFWRFLLSSHYQASVWPQVKKALKKTPGSRQQFEDLDSVDNAIQMVASFIDPHAEAWIKDNSRVPDIRAQRP
;
A
#
# COMPACT_ATOMS: atom_id res chain seq x y z
N MET A 1 40.74 14.64 -19.52
CA MET A 1 40.59 14.81 -18.06
C MET A 1 39.79 13.63 -17.59
N ASP A 2 40.47 12.67 -16.99
CA ASP A 2 39.85 11.46 -16.46
C ASP A 2 38.94 11.83 -15.30
N ASN A 3 37.66 11.53 -15.43
CA ASN A 3 36.73 11.60 -14.32
C ASN A 3 37.16 10.48 -13.34
N PRO A 4 37.50 10.77 -12.08
CA PRO A 4 37.88 9.73 -11.15
C PRO A 4 36.73 8.73 -11.03
N SER A 5 37.02 7.46 -11.32
CA SER A 5 36.12 6.33 -11.06
C SER A 5 35.60 6.47 -9.61
N PRO A 6 34.28 6.49 -9.36
CA PRO A 6 33.78 6.54 -8.00
C PRO A 6 34.39 5.35 -7.27
N ALA A 7 35.17 5.62 -6.23
CA ALA A 7 35.77 4.58 -5.40
C ALA A 7 34.67 3.58 -5.03
N GLN A 8 34.83 2.30 -5.38
CA GLN A 8 33.91 1.23 -4.96
C GLN A 8 33.76 1.33 -3.45
N VAL A 9 32.61 1.78 -3.00
CA VAL A 9 32.31 1.95 -1.59
C VAL A 9 31.96 0.58 -1.07
N GLN A 10 32.90 -0.11 -0.43
CA GLN A 10 32.65 -1.41 0.17
C GLN A 10 31.48 -1.33 1.17
N LEU A 11 30.27 -1.66 0.71
CA LEU A 11 29.04 -1.58 1.51
C LEU A 11 29.15 -2.37 2.82
N SER A 12 29.99 -3.40 2.86
CA SER A 12 30.31 -4.19 4.06
C SER A 12 30.88 -3.37 5.22
N GLN A 13 31.39 -2.15 4.99
CA GLN A 13 31.87 -1.26 6.05
C GLN A 13 30.74 -0.54 6.78
N TRP A 14 29.59 -0.34 6.13
CA TRP A 14 28.44 0.39 6.68
C TRP A 14 27.25 -0.50 6.99
N PHE A 15 27.14 -1.63 6.28
CA PHE A 15 26.04 -2.57 6.41
C PHE A 15 26.49 -3.87 7.08
N SER A 16 25.61 -4.46 7.87
CA SER A 16 25.89 -5.76 8.49
C SER A 16 26.10 -6.86 7.46
N SER A 17 26.91 -7.87 7.80
CA SER A 17 27.11 -9.06 6.97
C SER A 17 25.79 -9.76 6.64
N ALA A 18 24.86 -9.84 7.60
CA ALA A 18 23.52 -10.39 7.39
C ALA A 18 22.68 -9.58 6.38
N ARG A 19 22.90 -8.26 6.25
CA ARG A 19 22.24 -7.45 5.23
C ARG A 19 22.85 -7.71 3.85
N MET A 20 24.17 -7.84 3.77
CA MET A 20 24.89 -8.04 2.51
C MET A 20 24.85 -9.48 2.00
N SER A 21 24.53 -10.46 2.85
CA SER A 21 24.48 -11.88 2.46
C SER A 21 23.52 -12.16 1.30
N ARG A 22 22.43 -11.40 1.16
CA ARG A 22 21.49 -11.52 0.04
C ARG A 22 22.06 -11.09 -1.32
N TYR A 23 23.20 -10.40 -1.33
CA TYR A 23 23.84 -9.88 -2.54
C TYR A 23 25.22 -10.50 -2.77
N ALA A 24 25.69 -11.35 -1.85
CA ALA A 24 27.08 -11.82 -1.82
C ALA A 24 27.49 -12.63 -3.06
N ASP A 25 26.55 -13.38 -3.64
CA ASP A 25 26.80 -14.21 -4.82
C ASP A 25 26.73 -13.42 -6.15
N HIS A 26 26.39 -12.12 -6.10
CA HIS A 26 26.32 -11.28 -7.29
C HIS A 26 27.70 -10.73 -7.68
N PRO A 27 28.07 -10.69 -8.97
CA PRO A 27 29.35 -10.11 -9.42
C PRO A 27 29.53 -8.62 -9.04
N SER A 28 28.41 -7.92 -8.82
CA SER A 28 28.39 -6.55 -8.31
C SER A 28 27.31 -6.39 -7.22
N PRO A 29 27.62 -6.72 -5.95
CA PRO A 29 26.65 -6.68 -4.85
C PRO A 29 26.07 -5.28 -4.60
N GLU A 30 26.90 -4.25 -4.82
CA GLU A 30 26.53 -2.85 -4.59
C GLU A 30 25.52 -2.36 -5.62
N THR A 31 25.77 -2.65 -6.89
CA THR A 31 24.85 -2.33 -7.98
C THR A 31 23.50 -3.01 -7.78
N LEU A 32 23.50 -4.30 -7.39
CA LEU A 32 22.27 -5.03 -7.10
C LEU A 32 21.53 -4.48 -5.87
N TYR A 33 22.24 -4.04 -4.83
CA TYR A 33 21.64 -3.39 -3.66
C TYR A 33 20.98 -2.05 -4.03
N LEU A 34 21.67 -1.20 -4.79
CA LEU A 34 21.14 0.09 -5.24
C LEU A 34 19.94 -0.10 -6.16
N TRP A 35 20.00 -1.06 -7.09
CA TRP A 35 18.88 -1.45 -7.94
C TRP A 35 17.68 -1.91 -7.11
N ASN A 36 17.87 -2.79 -6.12
CA ASN A 36 16.79 -3.23 -5.23
C ASN A 36 16.17 -2.06 -4.45
N THR A 37 17.00 -1.11 -4.00
CA THR A 37 16.53 0.09 -3.32
C THR A 37 15.69 0.96 -4.25
N HIS A 38 16.11 1.11 -5.50
CA HIS A 38 15.36 1.88 -6.51
C HIS A 38 14.05 1.19 -6.88
N LEU A 39 14.06 -0.13 -7.06
CA LEU A 39 12.86 -0.94 -7.30
C LEU A 39 11.88 -0.82 -6.12
N THR A 40 12.37 -0.91 -4.87
CA THR A 40 11.53 -0.74 -3.67
C THR A 40 10.86 0.63 -3.63
N LYS A 41 11.61 1.71 -3.93
CA LYS A 41 11.04 3.07 -4.02
C LYS A 41 9.97 3.17 -5.09
N THR A 42 10.14 2.47 -6.21
CA THR A 42 9.18 2.48 -7.31
C THR A 42 7.88 1.78 -6.92
N TYR A 43 7.96 0.64 -6.22
CA TYR A 43 6.78 0.01 -5.65
C TYR A 43 6.02 0.87 -4.65
N LEU A 44 6.72 1.69 -3.86
CA LEU A 44 6.04 2.58 -2.92
C LEU A 44 5.11 3.56 -3.64
N ALA A 45 5.48 4.07 -4.82
CA ALA A 45 4.59 4.93 -5.61
C ALA A 45 3.31 4.21 -6.06
N ASP A 46 3.43 2.97 -6.56
CA ASP A 46 2.27 2.18 -6.98
C ASP A 46 1.35 1.84 -5.78
N ILE A 47 1.95 1.54 -4.62
CA ILE A 47 1.22 1.27 -3.37
C ILE A 47 0.50 2.54 -2.88
N GLU A 48 1.12 3.71 -2.98
CA GLU A 48 0.48 4.99 -2.62
C GLU A 48 -0.77 5.25 -3.46
N HIS A 49 -0.71 5.00 -4.78
CA HIS A 49 -1.90 5.13 -5.64
C HIS A 49 -3.00 4.13 -5.26
N LEU A 50 -2.63 2.88 -5.00
CA LEU A 50 -3.57 1.86 -4.53
C LEU A 50 -4.20 2.24 -3.18
N GLU A 51 -3.41 2.78 -2.25
CA GLU A 51 -3.90 3.23 -0.95
C GLU A 51 -4.96 4.32 -1.10
N VAL A 52 -4.71 5.32 -1.96
CA VAL A 52 -5.67 6.40 -2.23
C VAL A 52 -6.95 5.86 -2.85
N LEU A 53 -6.85 4.91 -3.79
CA LEU A 53 -8.01 4.27 -4.40
C LEU A 53 -8.81 3.46 -3.35
N LEU A 54 -8.13 2.64 -2.57
CA LEU A 54 -8.72 1.77 -1.55
C LEU A 54 -9.42 2.59 -0.46
N ARG A 55 -8.75 3.60 0.10
CA ARG A 55 -9.32 4.43 1.18
C ARG A 55 -10.57 5.15 0.72
N ASN A 56 -10.58 5.70 -0.49
CA ASN A 56 -11.70 6.44 -1.02
C ASN A 56 -12.88 5.50 -1.29
N SER A 57 -12.61 4.31 -1.84
CA SER A 57 -13.64 3.28 -2.06
C SER A 57 -14.29 2.84 -0.75
N ILE A 58 -13.48 2.51 0.27
CA ILE A 58 -14.00 2.09 1.58
C ILE A 58 -14.76 3.24 2.24
N HIS A 59 -14.22 4.47 2.21
CA HIS A 59 -14.90 5.63 2.77
C HIS A 59 -16.27 5.85 2.14
N ASN A 60 -16.36 5.86 0.81
CA ASN A 60 -17.62 6.06 0.08
C ASN A 60 -18.62 4.94 0.39
N ALA A 61 -18.16 3.68 0.40
CA ALA A 61 -19.00 2.53 0.72
C ALA A 61 -19.58 2.62 2.14
N LEU A 62 -18.78 3.06 3.11
CA LEU A 62 -19.23 3.19 4.50
C LEU A 62 -20.12 4.42 4.72
N THR A 63 -19.86 5.53 4.02
CA THR A 63 -20.66 6.76 4.13
C THR A 63 -22.15 6.50 3.85
N GLY A 64 -22.48 5.66 2.87
CA GLY A 64 -23.87 5.36 2.53
C GLY A 64 -24.69 4.69 3.65
N ARG A 65 -24.05 3.95 4.56
CA ARG A 65 -24.72 3.24 5.67
C ARG A 65 -24.52 3.91 7.03
N TYR A 66 -23.33 4.42 7.25
CA TYR A 66 -22.85 4.89 8.56
C TYR A 66 -22.67 6.42 8.62
N GLY A 67 -22.86 7.12 7.49
CA GLY A 67 -22.61 8.55 7.38
C GLY A 67 -21.13 8.89 7.22
N GLU A 68 -20.84 10.17 6.96
CA GLU A 68 -19.48 10.64 6.67
C GLU A 68 -18.48 10.43 7.82
N ARG A 69 -19.01 10.32 9.05
CA ARG A 69 -18.24 10.04 10.27
C ARG A 69 -18.36 8.61 10.74
N TRP A 70 -18.44 7.65 9.82
CA TRP A 70 -18.52 6.21 10.12
C TRP A 70 -17.46 5.69 11.12
N PHE A 71 -16.30 6.34 11.20
CA PHE A 71 -15.24 6.04 12.17
C PHE A 71 -15.57 6.42 13.62
N ASP A 72 -16.69 7.12 13.85
CA ASP A 72 -17.29 7.45 15.14
C ASP A 72 -18.59 6.67 15.39
N ASP A 73 -18.94 5.73 14.51
CA ASP A 73 -20.21 5.00 14.56
C ASP A 73 -20.07 3.67 15.33
N ASP A 74 -20.80 3.54 16.44
CA ASP A 74 -20.77 2.36 17.31
C ASP A 74 -21.32 1.08 16.64
N ARG A 75 -22.03 1.21 15.51
CA ARG A 75 -22.46 0.06 14.69
C ARG A 75 -21.28 -0.64 14.00
N ILE A 76 -20.11 0.01 13.95
CA ILE A 76 -18.86 -0.64 13.54
C ILE A 76 -18.08 -0.98 14.82
N PRO A 77 -17.93 -2.27 15.17
CA PRO A 77 -17.26 -2.67 16.41
C PRO A 77 -15.73 -2.55 16.29
N PHE A 78 -15.23 -1.31 16.23
CA PHE A 78 -13.79 -1.04 16.20
C PHE A 78 -13.11 -1.58 17.45
N ASN A 79 -12.11 -2.43 17.23
CA ASN A 79 -11.24 -2.89 18.31
C ASN A 79 -10.28 -1.78 18.78
N ASP A 80 -9.51 -2.06 19.83
CA ASP A 80 -8.62 -1.05 20.43
C ASP A 80 -7.53 -0.57 19.48
N ALA A 81 -7.03 -1.45 18.60
CA ALA A 81 -6.05 -1.07 17.58
C ALA A 81 -6.64 -0.07 16.57
N ALA A 82 -7.84 -0.33 16.05
CA ALA A 82 -8.53 0.58 15.15
C ALA A 82 -8.87 1.91 15.83
N LYS A 83 -9.40 1.88 17.07
CA LYS A 83 -9.67 3.08 17.87
C LYS A 83 -8.41 3.91 18.12
N LYS A 84 -7.26 3.25 18.39
CA LYS A 84 -5.97 3.93 18.55
C LYS A 84 -5.54 4.62 17.26
N ASN A 85 -5.69 3.98 16.11
CA ASN A 85 -5.37 4.57 14.80
C ASN A 85 -6.28 5.76 14.47
N ILE A 86 -7.60 5.64 14.68
CA ILE A 86 -8.56 6.73 14.48
C ILE A 86 -8.22 7.94 15.36
N ARG A 87 -7.92 7.70 16.65
CA ARG A 87 -7.48 8.76 17.57
C ARG A 87 -6.18 9.43 17.11
N LYS A 88 -5.21 8.66 16.63
CA LYS A 88 -3.93 9.19 16.11
C LYS A 88 -4.17 10.05 14.86
N ALA A 89 -5.01 9.59 13.94
CA ALA A 89 -5.37 10.32 12.73
C ALA A 89 -6.06 11.65 13.07
N LYS A 90 -7.05 11.64 13.97
CA LYS A 90 -7.69 12.86 14.49
C LYS A 90 -6.69 13.84 15.09
N ASN A 91 -5.74 13.34 15.89
CA ASN A 91 -4.72 14.19 16.51
C ASN A 91 -3.82 14.87 15.47
N ARG A 92 -3.41 14.17 14.42
CA ARG A 92 -2.61 14.73 13.32
C ARG A 92 -3.41 15.68 12.42
N ALA A 93 -4.69 15.39 12.24
CA ALA A 93 -5.56 16.19 11.39
C ALA A 93 -5.92 17.57 11.99
N GLY A 94 -5.78 17.76 13.31
CA GLY A 94 -6.12 19.03 13.99
C GLY A 94 -7.14 18.90 15.12
N LYS A 95 -7.38 17.69 15.62
CA LYS A 95 -8.30 17.39 16.74
C LYS A 95 -9.76 17.77 16.45
N LYS A 96 -10.33 18.72 17.21
CA LYS A 96 -11.78 19.04 17.21
C LYS A 96 -12.23 19.68 15.90
N ASP A 97 -11.36 20.49 15.28
CA ASP A 97 -11.66 21.24 14.06
C ASP A 97 -11.10 20.55 12.80
N ALA A 98 -10.66 19.29 12.94
CA ALA A 98 -10.06 18.56 11.83
C ALA A 98 -11.08 18.31 10.71
N PRO A 99 -10.81 18.77 9.47
CA PRO A 99 -11.64 18.45 8.32
C PRO A 99 -11.73 16.93 8.13
N LEU A 100 -12.92 16.43 7.79
CA LEU A 100 -13.20 14.99 7.62
C LEU A 100 -12.22 14.34 6.64
N GLY A 101 -12.05 14.93 5.46
CA GLY A 101 -11.12 14.44 4.45
C GLY A 101 -9.67 14.36 4.93
N LYS A 102 -9.26 15.26 5.85
CA LYS A 102 -7.92 15.22 6.44
C LYS A 102 -7.77 14.06 7.44
N ILE A 103 -8.79 13.75 8.23
CA ILE A 103 -8.79 12.57 9.11
C ILE A 103 -8.68 11.29 8.26
N ILE A 104 -9.47 11.20 7.19
CA ILE A 104 -9.43 10.06 6.26
C ILE A 104 -8.04 9.91 5.63
N ALA A 105 -7.42 11.01 5.18
CA ALA A 105 -6.08 10.98 4.61
C ALA A 105 -4.96 10.60 5.61
N GLU A 106 -5.18 10.79 6.92
CA GLU A 106 -4.22 10.45 7.99
C GLU A 106 -4.30 8.99 8.46
N LEU A 107 -5.32 8.24 8.03
CA LEU A 107 -5.42 6.80 8.28
C LEU A 107 -4.50 6.06 7.31
N SER A 108 -3.60 5.24 7.86
CA SER A 108 -2.60 4.51 7.08
C SER A 108 -3.17 3.35 6.27
N PHE A 109 -2.45 2.93 5.23
CA PHE A 109 -2.75 1.73 4.45
C PHE A 109 -3.13 0.51 5.31
N ASP A 110 -2.36 0.22 6.37
CA ASP A 110 -2.63 -0.90 7.28
C ASP A 110 -4.01 -0.81 7.95
N PHE A 111 -4.48 0.39 8.26
CA PHE A 111 -5.81 0.58 8.83
C PHE A 111 -6.89 0.19 7.80
N TRP A 112 -6.77 0.67 6.56
CA TRP A 112 -7.69 0.33 5.47
C TRP A 112 -7.71 -1.16 5.17
N ARG A 113 -6.53 -1.80 5.10
CA ARG A 113 -6.41 -3.25 4.97
C ARG A 113 -7.06 -3.98 6.14
N PHE A 114 -6.88 -3.48 7.36
CA PHE A 114 -7.43 -4.10 8.56
C PHE A 114 -8.97 -4.07 8.59
N LEU A 115 -9.60 -3.04 8.02
CA LEU A 115 -11.06 -2.98 7.87
C LEU A 115 -11.63 -4.09 6.96
N LEU A 116 -10.79 -4.75 6.17
CA LEU A 116 -11.18 -5.88 5.31
C LEU A 116 -10.93 -7.24 5.98
N SER A 117 -10.42 -7.26 7.21
CA SER A 117 -10.15 -8.50 7.96
C SER A 117 -11.42 -9.26 8.37
N SER A 118 -11.25 -10.48 8.85
CA SER A 118 -12.34 -11.31 9.38
C SER A 118 -13.15 -10.62 10.48
N HIS A 119 -12.49 -9.78 11.29
CA HIS A 119 -13.11 -9.02 12.39
C HIS A 119 -14.26 -8.12 11.93
N TYR A 120 -14.18 -7.56 10.71
CA TYR A 120 -15.19 -6.62 10.18
C TYR A 120 -16.06 -7.22 9.07
N GLN A 121 -16.12 -8.55 8.97
CA GLN A 121 -16.90 -9.24 7.92
C GLN A 121 -18.40 -8.99 8.03
N ALA A 122 -18.93 -8.74 9.23
CA ALA A 122 -20.35 -8.47 9.44
C ALA A 122 -20.74 -6.98 9.27
N SER A 123 -19.80 -6.05 9.46
CA SER A 123 -20.07 -4.60 9.49
C SER A 123 -19.56 -3.88 8.25
N VAL A 124 -18.27 -4.02 7.92
CA VAL A 124 -17.63 -3.27 6.81
C VAL A 124 -17.77 -4.01 5.49
N TRP A 125 -17.44 -5.32 5.47
CA TRP A 125 -17.36 -6.08 4.23
C TRP A 125 -18.63 -6.04 3.36
N PRO A 126 -19.86 -6.11 3.92
CA PRO A 126 -21.07 -6.07 3.09
C PRO A 126 -21.25 -4.73 2.36
N GLN A 127 -20.72 -3.62 2.88
CA GLN A 127 -20.76 -2.33 2.21
C GLN A 127 -19.69 -2.24 1.13
N VAL A 128 -18.46 -2.66 1.45
CA VAL A 128 -17.34 -2.66 0.49
C VAL A 128 -17.66 -3.57 -0.69
N LYS A 129 -18.15 -4.79 -0.45
CA LYS A 129 -18.50 -5.76 -1.51
C LYS A 129 -19.52 -5.20 -2.51
N LYS A 130 -20.48 -4.37 -2.06
CA LYS A 130 -21.46 -3.71 -2.93
C LYS A 130 -20.85 -2.62 -3.82
N ALA A 131 -19.75 -2.02 -3.37
CA ALA A 131 -19.08 -0.94 -4.10
C ALA A 131 -18.06 -1.44 -5.14
N LEU A 132 -17.66 -2.71 -5.08
CA LEU A 132 -16.71 -3.29 -6.03
C LEU A 132 -17.34 -3.43 -7.43
N LYS A 133 -16.59 -3.05 -8.47
CA LYS A 133 -17.01 -3.21 -9.88
C LYS A 133 -16.79 -4.61 -10.42
N LYS A 134 -15.90 -5.39 -9.79
CA LYS A 134 -15.72 -6.82 -10.06
C LYS A 134 -15.77 -7.59 -8.74
N THR A 135 -16.35 -8.78 -8.78
CA THR A 135 -16.38 -9.66 -7.60
C THR A 135 -15.02 -10.32 -7.45
N PRO A 136 -14.37 -10.20 -6.28
CA PRO A 136 -13.16 -10.96 -6.01
C PRO A 136 -13.47 -12.45 -6.06
N GLY A 137 -12.63 -13.25 -6.72
CA GLY A 137 -12.76 -14.69 -6.72
C GLY A 137 -12.42 -15.32 -5.36
N SER A 138 -12.14 -16.63 -5.34
CA SER A 138 -11.80 -17.33 -4.11
C SER A 138 -10.56 -16.73 -3.44
N ARG A 139 -10.46 -16.90 -2.12
CA ARG A 139 -9.31 -16.46 -1.31
C ARG A 139 -7.97 -16.97 -1.84
N GLN A 140 -7.96 -18.14 -2.51
CA GLN A 140 -6.81 -18.73 -3.18
C GLN A 140 -6.17 -17.78 -4.21
N GLN A 141 -6.97 -17.04 -4.99
CA GLN A 141 -6.46 -16.09 -5.99
C GLN A 141 -5.66 -14.95 -5.37
N PHE A 142 -5.85 -14.66 -4.08
CA PHE A 142 -5.06 -13.68 -3.36
C PHE A 142 -3.73 -14.25 -2.82
N GLU A 143 -3.64 -15.57 -2.66
CA GLU A 143 -2.45 -16.28 -2.17
C GLU A 143 -1.49 -16.58 -3.33
N ASP A 144 -2.01 -16.78 -4.54
CA ASP A 144 -1.25 -17.09 -5.78
C ASP A 144 -0.63 -15.84 -6.46
N LEU A 145 -0.63 -14.69 -5.79
CA LEU A 145 -0.03 -13.46 -6.31
C LEU A 145 1.49 -13.47 -6.10
N ASP A 146 2.19 -14.20 -6.96
CA ASP A 146 3.66 -14.34 -6.92
C ASP A 146 4.41 -13.02 -7.12
N SER A 147 3.73 -11.94 -7.52
CA SER A 147 4.33 -10.63 -7.74
C SER A 147 3.48 -9.47 -7.21
N VAL A 148 4.15 -8.51 -6.57
CA VAL A 148 3.51 -7.32 -5.95
C VAL A 148 2.74 -6.49 -6.98
N ASP A 149 3.24 -6.38 -8.21
CA ASP A 149 2.55 -5.71 -9.30
C ASP A 149 1.22 -6.39 -9.65
N ASN A 150 1.19 -7.72 -9.78
CA ASN A 150 -0.06 -8.44 -10.03
C ASN A 150 -1.06 -8.23 -8.89
N ALA A 151 -0.59 -8.20 -7.65
CA ALA A 151 -1.43 -7.92 -6.49
C ALA A 151 -2.07 -6.52 -6.55
N ILE A 152 -1.27 -5.50 -6.88
CA ILE A 152 -1.74 -4.12 -7.01
C ILE A 152 -2.79 -4.03 -8.12
N GLN A 153 -2.49 -4.57 -9.30
CA GLN A 153 -3.41 -4.55 -10.44
C GLN A 153 -4.71 -5.30 -10.13
N MET A 154 -4.63 -6.49 -9.54
CA MET A 154 -5.81 -7.28 -9.19
C MET A 154 -6.73 -6.53 -8.23
N VAL A 155 -6.18 -5.99 -7.14
CA VAL A 155 -6.99 -5.24 -6.14
C VAL A 155 -7.58 -3.98 -6.76
N ALA A 156 -6.79 -3.22 -7.53
CA ALA A 156 -7.29 -2.03 -8.22
C ALA A 156 -8.43 -2.39 -9.18
N SER A 157 -8.32 -3.51 -9.90
CA SER A 157 -9.32 -3.98 -10.85
C SER A 157 -10.69 -4.27 -10.21
N PHE A 158 -10.69 -4.72 -8.94
CA PHE A 158 -11.92 -4.98 -8.20
C PHE A 158 -12.63 -3.68 -7.82
N ILE A 159 -11.87 -2.63 -7.54
CA ILE A 159 -12.41 -1.32 -7.15
C ILE A 159 -12.83 -0.53 -8.40
N ASP A 160 -11.90 -0.33 -9.34
CA ASP A 160 -12.15 0.42 -10.57
C ASP A 160 -11.16 0.04 -11.69
N PRO A 161 -11.61 -0.63 -12.78
CA PRO A 161 -10.76 -0.97 -13.91
C PRO A 161 -10.09 0.23 -14.60
N HIS A 162 -10.70 1.42 -14.54
CA HIS A 162 -10.05 2.62 -15.08
C HIS A 162 -8.90 3.09 -14.19
N ALA A 163 -9.04 2.97 -12.88
CA ALA A 163 -7.95 3.29 -11.94
C ALA A 163 -6.84 2.24 -12.01
N GLU A 164 -7.17 0.96 -12.17
CA GLU A 164 -6.19 -0.11 -12.48
C GLU A 164 -5.34 0.26 -13.70
N ALA A 165 -5.99 0.55 -14.84
CA ALA A 165 -5.30 0.94 -16.06
C ALA A 165 -4.40 2.17 -15.84
N TRP A 166 -4.91 3.19 -15.14
CA TRP A 166 -4.11 4.38 -14.83
C TRP A 166 -2.89 4.06 -13.94
N ILE A 167 -3.04 3.24 -12.90
CA ILE A 167 -1.92 2.81 -12.05
C ILE A 167 -0.88 2.06 -12.87
N LYS A 168 -1.33 1.15 -13.74
CA LYS A 168 -0.45 0.39 -14.64
C LYS A 168 0.34 1.31 -15.57
N ASP A 169 -0.32 2.27 -16.21
CA ASP A 169 0.27 3.18 -17.18
C ASP A 169 1.25 4.19 -16.54
N ASN A 170 1.11 4.46 -15.24
CA ASN A 170 1.99 5.36 -14.49
C ASN A 170 3.05 4.60 -13.66
N SER A 171 3.01 3.26 -13.64
CA SER A 171 4.00 2.46 -12.93
C SER A 171 5.33 2.43 -13.69
N ARG A 172 6.42 2.74 -12.99
CA ARG A 172 7.79 2.60 -13.51
C ARG A 172 8.42 1.26 -13.15
N VAL A 173 7.69 0.37 -12.47
CA VAL A 173 8.21 -0.93 -12.02
C VAL A 173 8.75 -1.77 -13.18
N PRO A 174 8.06 -1.90 -14.33
CA PRO A 174 8.57 -2.68 -15.46
C PRO A 174 9.92 -2.18 -15.98
N ASP A 175 10.08 -0.86 -16.12
CA ASP A 175 11.30 -0.24 -16.61
C ASP A 175 12.48 -0.49 -15.67
N ILE A 176 12.26 -0.36 -14.36
CA ILE A 176 13.30 -0.61 -13.37
C ILE A 176 13.63 -2.10 -13.30
N ARG A 177 12.63 -2.98 -13.41
CA ARG A 177 12.85 -4.44 -13.44
C ARG A 177 13.72 -4.86 -14.63
N ALA A 178 13.52 -4.24 -15.79
CA ALA A 178 14.32 -4.53 -16.99
C ALA A 178 15.80 -4.13 -16.86
N GLN A 179 16.13 -3.24 -15.92
CA GLN A 179 17.48 -2.75 -15.65
C GLN A 179 18.21 -3.55 -14.57
N ARG A 180 17.76 -4.78 -14.26
CA ARG A 180 18.42 -5.62 -13.25
C ARG A 180 19.87 -5.91 -13.68
N PRO A 181 20.87 -5.62 -12.84
CA PRO A 181 22.28 -5.91 -13.13
C PRO A 181 22.60 -7.40 -13.04
#